data_AF-A0AAX2M8Q6-F1
#
_entry.id   AF-A0AAX2M8Q6-F1
#
_cell.length_a   1.000
_cell.length_b   1.000
_cell.length_c   1.000
_cell.angle_alpha   90.00
_cell.angle_beta   90.00
_cell.angle_gamma   90.00
#
_symmetry.space_group_name_H-M   'P 1'
#
loop_
_entity.id
_entity.type
_entity.pdbx_description
1 polymer ?
#
loop_
_entity_poly.entity_id
_entity_poly.type
_entity_poly.pdbx_seq_one_letter_code
_entity_poly.pdbx_strand_id
1 'polypeptide(L)'
;MLKLKSVLQKVGRKQAELAEHLNVSQATVAQVVNHGEWPKSLDETDLQESIRRYLQAHGASDGDIEGAFEEVSEPRGNAARSISQTKTDQESNQEETMLLIRHSNTVQKAHAA
;
A
#
# COMPACT_ATOMS: atom_id res chain seq x y z
N MET A 1 5.84 1.48 -3.74
CA MET A 1 6.22 0.21 -3.10
C MET A 1 7.23 0.50 -2.00
N LEU A 2 7.14 -0.12 -0.81
CA LEU A 2 8.13 0.12 0.25
C LEU A 2 9.45 -0.61 -0.02
N LYS A 3 10.56 -0.03 0.43
CA LYS A 3 11.89 -0.70 0.46
C LYS A 3 11.87 -1.98 1.31
N LEU A 4 10.92 -2.12 2.23
CA LEU A 4 10.72 -3.27 3.11
C LEU A 4 10.75 -4.61 2.35
N LYS A 5 10.20 -4.65 1.12
CA LYS A 5 10.25 -5.84 0.27
C LYS A 5 11.68 -6.27 -0.04
N SER A 6 12.52 -5.31 -0.44
CA SER A 6 13.93 -5.55 -0.75
C SER A 6 14.72 -5.91 0.49
N VAL A 7 14.42 -5.27 1.63
CA VAL A 7 15.08 -5.58 2.90
C VAL A 7 14.77 -7.01 3.35
N LEU A 8 13.51 -7.45 3.28
CA LEU A 8 13.12 -8.84 3.58
C LEU A 8 13.86 -9.84 2.69
N GLN A 9 13.96 -9.57 1.39
CA GLN A 9 14.70 -10.43 0.45
C GLN A 9 16.19 -10.48 0.79
N LYS A 10 16.79 -9.34 1.18
CA LYS A 10 18.21 -9.23 1.55
C LYS A 10 18.54 -10.07 2.79
N VAL A 11 17.64 -10.12 3.78
CA VAL A 11 17.78 -10.98 4.97
C VAL A 11 17.24 -12.41 4.76
N GLY A 12 16.83 -12.76 3.54
CA GLY A 12 16.37 -14.09 3.18
C GLY A 12 15.02 -14.49 3.78
N ARG A 13 14.17 -13.52 4.15
CA ARG A 13 12.86 -13.74 4.78
C ARG A 13 11.71 -13.53 3.81
N LYS A 14 10.66 -14.33 3.98
CA LYS A 14 9.41 -14.26 3.21
C LYS A 14 8.38 -13.38 3.92
N GLN A 15 7.48 -12.76 3.15
CA GLN A 15 6.34 -12.02 3.72
C GLN A 15 5.41 -12.91 4.57
N ALA A 16 5.31 -14.20 4.24
CA ALA A 16 4.55 -15.17 5.02
C ALA A 16 5.11 -15.34 6.45
N GLU A 17 6.44 -15.45 6.59
CA GLU A 17 7.09 -15.55 7.91
C GLU A 17 6.90 -14.26 8.71
N LEU A 18 6.96 -13.10 8.04
CA LEU A 18 6.66 -11.82 8.69
C LEU A 18 5.20 -11.74 9.16
N ALA A 19 4.25 -12.24 8.38
CA ALA A 19 2.83 -12.27 8.75
C ALA A 19 2.58 -13.15 9.98
N GLU A 20 3.23 -14.32 10.04
CA GLU A 20 3.20 -15.20 11.21
C GLU A 20 3.80 -14.52 12.45
N HIS A 21 4.93 -13.83 12.31
CA HIS A 21 5.56 -13.11 13.42
C HIS A 21 4.70 -11.97 13.97
N LEU A 22 4.06 -11.22 13.08
CA LEU A 22 3.16 -10.11 13.43
C LEU A 22 1.76 -10.58 13.85
N ASN A 23 1.47 -11.88 13.74
CA ASN A 23 0.14 -12.46 13.98
C ASN A 23 -0.97 -11.77 13.17
N VAL A 24 -0.69 -11.45 11.90
CA VAL A 24 -1.63 -10.83 10.96
C VAL A 24 -1.79 -11.70 9.71
N SER A 25 -2.79 -11.39 8.89
CA SER A 25 -2.99 -12.08 7.63
C SER A 25 -1.86 -11.77 6.63
N GLN A 26 -1.56 -12.71 5.74
CA GLN A 26 -0.60 -12.49 4.64
C GLN A 26 -1.04 -11.34 3.72
N ALA A 27 -2.35 -11.14 3.55
CA ALA A 27 -2.90 -10.03 2.77
C ALA A 27 -2.58 -8.67 3.41
N THR A 28 -2.67 -8.57 4.74
CA THR A 28 -2.31 -7.36 5.49
C THR A 28 -0.83 -7.02 5.30
N VAL A 29 0.07 -8.00 5.41
CA VAL A 29 1.50 -7.78 5.14
C VAL A 29 1.75 -7.37 3.69
N ALA A 30 1.04 -7.98 2.74
CA ALA A 30 1.18 -7.63 1.33
C ALA A 30 0.74 -6.17 1.06
N GLN A 31 -0.33 -5.70 1.68
CA GLN A 31 -0.79 -4.30 1.60
C GLN A 31 0.27 -3.33 2.15
N VAL A 32 0.81 -3.62 3.33
CA VAL A 32 1.88 -2.81 3.95
C VAL A 32 3.13 -2.81 3.06
N VAL A 33 3.64 -3.98 2.67
CA VAL A 33 4.92 -4.09 1.94
C VAL A 33 4.83 -3.52 0.52
N ASN A 34 3.74 -3.79 -0.20
CA ASN A 34 3.62 -3.39 -1.61
C ASN A 34 3.09 -1.98 -1.78
N HIS A 35 2.16 -1.55 -0.92
CA HIS A 35 1.44 -0.29 -1.08
C HIS A 35 1.72 0.73 0.04
N GLY A 36 2.37 0.33 1.13
CA GLY A 36 2.52 1.19 2.31
C GLY A 36 1.20 1.41 3.04
N GLU A 37 0.20 0.54 2.80
CA GLU A 37 -1.13 0.67 3.40
C GLU A 37 -1.17 -0.03 4.76
N TRP A 38 -1.32 0.75 5.82
CA TRP A 38 -1.38 0.25 7.19
C TRP A 38 -2.82 -0.09 7.61
N PRO A 39 -3.03 -1.20 8.34
CA PRO A 39 -4.35 -1.59 8.82
C PRO A 39 -4.88 -0.59 9.86
N LYS A 40 -6.09 -0.06 9.64
CA LYS A 40 -6.73 0.92 10.54
C LYS A 40 -7.06 0.38 11.94
N SER A 41 -7.13 -0.94 12.10
CA SER A 41 -7.47 -1.61 13.35
C SER A 41 -6.26 -1.86 14.26
N LEU A 42 -5.04 -1.65 13.76
CA LEU A 42 -3.80 -1.86 14.52
C LEU A 42 -3.03 -0.54 14.59
N ASP A 43 -2.22 -0.37 15.62
CA ASP A 43 -1.35 0.79 15.74
C ASP A 43 -0.19 0.68 14.73
N GLU A 44 -0.07 1.69 13.85
CA GLU A 44 0.97 1.74 12.83
C GLU A 44 2.38 1.77 13.46
N THR A 45 2.54 2.49 14.56
CA THR A 45 3.84 2.64 15.25
C THR A 45 4.27 1.31 15.85
N ASP A 46 3.36 0.61 16.54
CA ASP A 46 3.62 -0.72 17.10
C ASP A 46 3.98 -1.74 16.01
N LEU A 47 3.28 -1.68 14.86
CA LEU A 47 3.57 -2.55 13.72
C LEU A 47 4.96 -2.25 13.13
N GLN A 48 5.29 -0.96 12.95
CA GLN A 48 6.61 -0.55 12.47
C GLN A 48 7.71 -1.00 13.43
N GLU A 49 7.55 -0.79 14.73
CA GLU A 49 8.52 -1.26 15.72
C GLU A 49 8.70 -2.78 15.70
N SER A 50 7.60 -3.52 15.61
CA SER A 50 7.62 -4.98 15.51
C SER A 50 8.37 -5.44 14.25
N ILE A 51 8.13 -4.79 13.11
CA ILE A 51 8.86 -5.03 11.87
C ILE A 51 10.35 -4.70 12.02
N ARG A 52 10.71 -3.55 12.61
CA ARG A 52 12.12 -3.17 12.85
C ARG A 52 12.84 -4.21 13.70
N ARG A 53 12.23 -4.64 14.80
CA ARG A 53 12.75 -5.70 15.68
C ARG A 53 12.91 -7.03 14.93
N TYR A 54 11.92 -7.41 14.12
CA TYR A 54 12.00 -8.60 13.29
C TYR A 54 13.17 -8.54 12.32
N LEU A 55 13.35 -7.43 11.61
CA LEU A 55 14.46 -7.25 10.67
C LEU A 55 15.81 -7.28 11.38
N GLN A 56 15.94 -6.61 12.52
CA GLN A 56 17.15 -6.60 13.34
C GLN A 56 17.51 -8.01 13.83
N ALA A 57 16.52 -8.77 14.33
CA ALA A 57 16.72 -10.15 14.79
C ALA A 57 17.20 -11.08 13.66
N HIS A 58 16.90 -10.75 12.41
CA HIS A 58 17.32 -11.49 11.23
C HIS A 58 18.57 -10.91 10.54
N GLY A 59 19.25 -9.94 11.16
CA GLY A 59 20.54 -9.42 10.70
C GLY A 59 20.46 -8.31 9.66
N ALA A 60 19.32 -7.60 9.55
CA ALA A 60 19.28 -6.36 8.78
C ALA A 60 20.22 -5.30 9.38
N SER A 61 20.89 -4.52 8.53
CA SER A 61 21.70 -3.39 8.99
C SER A 61 20.83 -2.21 9.40
N ASP A 62 21.31 -1.36 10.31
CA ASP A 62 20.54 -0.21 10.81
C ASP A 62 20.03 0.70 9.67
N GLY A 63 20.86 0.95 8.65
CA GLY A 63 20.45 1.73 7.47
C GLY A 63 19.36 1.06 6.62
N ASP A 64 19.32 -0.28 6.56
CA ASP A 64 18.23 -1.00 5.90
C ASP A 64 16.93 -0.90 6.72
N ILE A 65 17.03 -0.90 8.05
CA ILE A 65 15.89 -0.81 8.98
C ILE A 65 15.29 0.60 8.95
N GLU A 66 16.12 1.64 8.98
CA GLU A 66 15.68 3.04 8.88
C GLU A 66 15.02 3.32 7.53
N GLY A 67 15.61 2.81 6.45
CA GLY A 67 15.08 2.96 5.10
C GLY A 67 13.93 2.01 4.74
N ALA A 68 13.59 1.03 5.57
CA ALA A 68 12.63 -0.02 5.23
C ALA A 68 11.24 0.53 4.85
N PHE A 69 10.82 1.62 5.49
CA PHE A 69 9.50 2.23 5.25
C PHE A 69 9.53 3.38 4.24
N GLU A 70 10.67 3.62 3.59
CA GLU A 70 10.76 4.58 2.51
C GLU A 70 10.09 4.03 1.25
N GLU A 71 9.34 4.88 0.57
CA GLU A 71 8.71 4.53 -0.70
C GLU A 71 9.74 4.55 -1.82
N VAL A 72 9.88 3.43 -2.53
CA VAL A 72 10.55 3.37 -3.82
C VAL A 72 9.56 3.87 -4.86
N SER A 73 9.78 5.09 -5.35
CA SER A 73 9.07 5.59 -6.53
C SER A 73 9.52 4.77 -7.74
N GLU A 74 8.72 3.80 -8.14
CA GLU A 74 8.89 3.18 -9.45
C GLU A 74 8.68 4.27 -10.52
N PRO A 75 9.54 4.37 -11.56
CA PRO A 75 9.32 5.31 -12.65
C PRO A 75 8.01 4.94 -13.34
N ARG A 76 6.93 5.63 -12.97
CA ARG A 76 5.67 5.57 -13.69
C ARG A 76 5.91 6.22 -15.03
N GLY A 77 6.20 5.41 -16.03
CA GLY A 77 6.05 5.80 -17.43
C GLY A 77 4.63 6.31 -17.63
N ASN A 78 4.50 7.63 -17.79
CA ASN A 78 3.33 8.34 -18.28
C ASN A 78 2.15 8.44 -17.30
N ALA A 79 2.28 9.30 -16.28
CA ALA A 79 1.25 10.29 -15.93
C ALA A 79 1.81 11.24 -14.87
N ALA A 80 1.99 12.51 -15.22
CA ALA A 80 2.23 13.56 -14.25
C ALA A 80 1.00 13.70 -13.34
N ARG A 81 1.12 13.27 -12.08
CA ARG A 81 0.35 13.88 -11.00
C ARG A 81 1.16 13.84 -9.73
N SER A 82 1.81 14.98 -9.45
CA SER A 82 2.30 15.34 -8.14
C SER A 82 1.17 15.22 -7.12
N ILE A 83 1.37 14.47 -6.05
CA ILE A 83 0.73 14.78 -4.77
C ILE A 83 1.79 14.56 -3.71
N SER A 84 2.26 15.69 -3.19
CA SER A 84 3.17 15.77 -2.05
C SER A 84 2.57 15.06 -0.85
N GLN A 85 3.48 14.48 -0.08
CA GLN A 85 3.29 14.13 1.32
C GLN A 85 2.57 15.26 2.07
N THR A 86 1.47 14.97 2.74
CA THR A 86 1.09 15.69 3.97
C THR A 86 0.30 14.75 4.86
N LYS A 87 0.90 14.44 6.00
CA LYS A 87 0.35 13.73 7.13
C LYS A 87 -0.48 14.73 7.94
N THR A 88 -1.80 14.59 7.97
CA THR A 88 -2.65 15.21 9.02
C THR A 88 -3.93 14.40 9.22
N ASP A 89 -4.18 14.07 10.47
CA ASP A 89 -5.43 13.56 11.02
C ASP A 89 -6.69 14.32 10.60
N GLN A 90 -7.82 13.60 10.71
CA GLN A 90 -9.21 14.04 10.66
C GLN A 90 -9.71 14.60 9.31
N GLU A 91 -10.68 13.91 8.71
CA GLU A 91 -12.09 14.32 8.81
C GLU A 91 -13.01 13.24 8.21
N SER A 92 -14.14 13.07 8.89
CA SER A 92 -15.34 12.37 8.47
C SER A 92 -15.87 12.88 7.12
N ASN A 93 -16.89 12.19 6.59
CA ASN A 93 -17.80 12.64 5.52
C ASN A 93 -17.22 12.42 4.10
N GLN A 94 -17.86 11.76 3.13
CA GLN A 94 -19.26 11.42 2.93
C GLN A 94 -19.37 10.14 2.11
N GLU A 95 -20.22 9.25 2.59
CA GLU A 95 -20.96 8.30 1.76
C GLU A 95 -21.71 9.11 0.68
N GLU A 96 -21.45 8.83 -0.60
CA GLU A 96 -22.37 8.98 -1.75
C GLU A 96 -21.58 9.25 -3.04
N THR A 97 -21.30 8.18 -3.78
CA THR A 97 -21.63 8.17 -5.20
C THR A 97 -22.02 6.75 -5.52
N MET A 98 -23.31 6.48 -5.29
CA MET A 98 -23.96 5.23 -5.63
C MET A 98 -23.86 4.95 -7.13
N LEU A 99 -23.73 3.67 -7.43
CA LEU A 99 -23.90 3.00 -8.71
C LEU A 99 -25.05 3.61 -9.55
N LEU A 100 -24.77 4.08 -10.77
CA LEU A 100 -25.77 4.10 -11.85
C LEU A 100 -25.15 4.25 -13.25
N ILE A 101 -24.45 3.21 -13.75
CA ILE A 101 -24.26 3.07 -15.21
C ILE A 101 -25.58 2.55 -15.78
N ARG A 102 -26.56 3.46 -15.90
CA ARG A 102 -27.81 3.19 -16.62
C ARG A 102 -27.54 3.34 -18.11
N HIS A 103 -27.67 2.23 -18.80
CA HIS A 103 -27.73 2.09 -20.25
C HIS A 103 -28.73 3.06 -20.89
N SER A 104 -28.38 3.63 -22.05
CA SER A 104 -29.35 4.16 -23.01
C SER A 104 -28.97 3.70 -24.42
N ASN A 105 -29.58 2.59 -24.84
CA ASN A 105 -29.86 2.32 -26.25
C ASN A 105 -31.04 3.20 -26.66
N THR A 106 -31.00 3.80 -27.87
CA THR A 106 -32.12 3.92 -28.85
C THR A 106 -31.89 5.04 -29.88
N VAL A 107 -31.56 4.58 -31.10
CA VAL A 107 -31.92 4.98 -32.50
C VAL A 107 -32.54 6.34 -32.88
N GLN A 108 -32.10 6.86 -34.05
CA GLN A 108 -32.92 7.27 -35.23
C GLN A 108 -31.96 7.73 -36.37
N LYS A 109 -31.84 7.06 -37.53
CA LYS A 109 -32.68 7.01 -38.76
C LYS A 109 -32.88 8.37 -39.47
N ALA A 110 -32.22 8.58 -40.61
CA ALA A 110 -32.61 9.49 -41.71
C ALA A 110 -31.96 8.97 -43.01
N HIS A 111 -32.67 8.14 -43.77
CA HIS A 111 -33.47 8.45 -44.97
C HIS A 111 -32.63 8.82 -46.21
N ALA A 112 -32.65 7.89 -47.17
CA ALA A 112 -32.26 8.07 -48.56
C ALA A 112 -33.22 9.04 -49.29
N ALA A 113 -32.66 9.85 -50.18
CA ALA A 113 -33.27 10.30 -51.43
C ALA A 113 -32.13 10.69 -52.37
#